data_AF-A0A9D2KQW9-F1
#
_entry.id   AF-A0A9D2KQW9-F1
#
_cell.length_a   1.000
_cell.length_b   1.000
_cell.length_c   1.000
_cell.angle_alpha   90.00
_cell.angle_beta   90.00
_cell.angle_gamma   90.00
#
_symmetry.space_group_name_H-M   'P 1'
#
loop_
_entity.id
_entity.type
_entity.pdbx_description
1 polymer ?
#
loop_
_entity_poly.entity_id
_entity_poly.type
_entity_poly.pdbx_seq_one_letter_code
_entity_poly.pdbx_strand_id
1 'polypeptide(L)'
;MSERWLLARKAYFVRDLVRDYCMVYHGVEQQHRLFTRDGLVSYAALRDLLGEANRKGVFWRLKDTAHHLFRQTTDNPPEDAILLWQYAGSASPSGLTVQSPVEALLDWCIGYAFHECAKLREDAFQRQHYSNRLAQLARTPAVTGDLYDPLSELSLQTNESSARELQRILYVLRHGLFLLTRYLGGQGNNRHLARWLAVEDDLARRTFADLYPALLQSLYGQRPHRLFRLAAENLLDAGRPAQARELLLRAQARQTLDEEGLSLLHSLEAGEALERAPS
;
A
#
# COMPACT_ATOMS: atom_id res chain seq x y z
N MET A 1 7.68 -11.05 -19.63
CA MET A 1 6.35 -10.40 -19.78
C MET A 1 6.51 -9.32 -20.84
N SER A 2 5.68 -9.27 -21.89
CA SER A 2 5.89 -8.31 -23.00
C SER A 2 5.64 -6.87 -22.52
N GLU A 3 6.51 -5.94 -22.88
CA GLU A 3 6.43 -4.51 -22.56
C GLU A 3 5.09 -3.89 -22.99
N ARG A 4 4.56 -4.31 -24.15
CA ARG A 4 3.26 -3.88 -24.69
C ARG A 4 2.09 -4.29 -23.80
N TRP A 5 2.18 -5.44 -23.11
CA TRP A 5 1.16 -5.89 -22.16
C TRP A 5 1.18 -5.08 -20.87
N LEU A 6 2.38 -4.70 -20.39
CA LEU A 6 2.54 -3.86 -19.20
C LEU A 6 2.02 -2.44 -19.45
N LEU A 7 2.34 -1.86 -20.60
CA LEU A 7 1.83 -0.54 -21.01
C LEU A 7 0.30 -0.52 -21.09
N ALA A 8 -0.31 -1.55 -21.69
CA ALA A 8 -1.76 -1.68 -21.79
C ALA A 8 -2.45 -1.85 -20.43
N ARG A 9 -1.74 -2.32 -19.40
CA ARG A 9 -2.28 -2.57 -18.06
C ARG A 9 -1.74 -1.64 -16.98
N LYS A 10 -0.88 -0.68 -17.32
CA LYS A 10 -0.20 0.21 -16.38
C LYS A 10 -1.16 0.90 -15.41
N ALA A 11 -2.33 1.33 -15.89
CA ALA A 11 -3.35 1.94 -15.05
C ALA A 11 -3.83 1.05 -13.89
N TYR A 12 -3.96 -0.26 -14.12
CA TYR A 12 -4.32 -1.23 -13.08
C TYR A 12 -3.19 -1.41 -12.07
N PHE A 13 -1.95 -1.55 -12.54
CA PHE A 13 -0.79 -1.68 -11.66
C PHE A 13 -0.59 -0.45 -10.79
N VAL A 14 -0.76 0.76 -11.33
CA VAL A 14 -0.69 2.01 -10.54
C VAL A 14 -1.79 2.04 -9.48
N ARG A 15 -3.03 1.64 -9.82
CA ARG A 15 -4.11 1.53 -8.83
C ARG A 15 -3.76 0.51 -7.75
N ASP A 16 -3.27 -0.68 -8.15
CA ASP A 16 -2.91 -1.77 -7.24
C ASP A 16 -1.74 -1.38 -6.32
N LEU A 17 -0.76 -0.64 -6.83
CA LEU A 17 0.33 -0.05 -6.05
C LEU A 17 -0.24 0.79 -4.90
N VAL A 18 -1.11 1.76 -5.20
CA VAL A 18 -1.69 2.65 -4.18
C VAL A 18 -2.54 1.87 -3.18
N ARG A 19 -3.40 0.96 -3.66
CA ARG A 19 -4.24 0.13 -2.79
C ARG A 19 -3.40 -0.69 -1.84
N ASP A 20 -2.46 -1.48 -2.37
CA ASP A 20 -1.68 -2.42 -1.57
C ASP A 20 -0.75 -1.67 -0.63
N TYR A 21 -0.24 -0.50 -1.02
CA TYR A 21 0.52 0.39 -0.12
C TYR A 21 -0.34 0.83 1.06
N CYS A 22 -1.59 1.27 0.82
CA CYS A 22 -2.48 1.69 1.89
C CYS A 22 -2.83 0.54 2.84
N MET A 23 -3.08 -0.64 2.30
CA MET A 23 -3.34 -1.85 3.09
C MET A 23 -2.13 -2.24 3.94
N VAL A 24 -0.92 -2.19 3.38
CA VAL A 24 0.32 -2.49 4.13
C VAL A 24 0.55 -1.47 5.24
N TYR A 25 0.48 -0.18 4.93
CA TYR A 25 0.64 0.88 5.91
C TYR A 25 -0.34 0.70 7.08
N HIS A 26 -1.62 0.49 6.77
CA HIS A 26 -2.64 0.28 7.78
C HIS A 26 -2.42 -0.99 8.61
N GLY A 27 -2.02 -2.10 7.98
CA GLY A 27 -1.72 -3.36 8.67
C GLY A 27 -0.57 -3.22 9.67
N VAL A 28 0.52 -2.54 9.30
CA VAL A 28 1.65 -2.27 10.20
C VAL A 28 1.26 -1.28 11.30
N GLU A 29 0.51 -0.23 10.96
CA GLU A 29 0.02 0.75 11.93
C GLU A 29 -0.86 0.10 13.00
N GLN A 30 -1.72 -0.84 12.63
CA GLN A 30 -2.50 -1.64 13.58
C GLN A 30 -1.60 -2.43 14.53
N GLN A 31 -0.51 -3.05 14.04
CA GLN A 31 0.44 -3.75 14.89
C GLN A 31 1.18 -2.80 15.84
N HIS A 32 1.53 -1.61 15.37
CA HIS A 32 2.14 -0.59 16.22
C HIS A 32 1.18 -0.16 17.34
N ARG A 33 -0.10 0.08 17.05
CA ARG A 33 -1.11 0.41 18.08
C ARG A 33 -1.29 -0.71 19.10
N LEU A 34 -1.36 -1.97 18.64
CA LEU A 34 -1.43 -3.14 19.53
C LEU A 34 -0.19 -3.24 20.42
N PHE A 35 0.98 -2.98 19.86
CA PHE A 35 2.23 -2.98 20.61
C PHE A 35 2.27 -1.84 21.65
N THR A 36 1.85 -0.63 21.31
CA THR A 36 1.77 0.47 22.27
C THR A 36 0.80 0.19 23.42
N ARG A 37 -0.32 -0.50 23.13
CA ARG A 37 -1.36 -0.79 24.13
C ARG A 37 -1.00 -1.97 25.03
N ASP A 38 -0.63 -3.09 24.43
CA ASP A 38 -0.50 -4.39 25.11
C ASP A 38 0.95 -4.88 25.17
N GLY A 39 1.88 -4.15 24.55
CA GLY A 39 3.24 -4.61 24.36
C GLY A 39 3.35 -5.79 23.40
N LEU A 40 2.35 -6.09 22.57
CA LEU A 40 2.29 -7.30 21.72
C LEU A 40 2.29 -6.99 20.22
N VAL A 41 2.92 -7.87 19.45
CA VAL A 41 2.83 -7.93 17.98
C VAL A 41 2.21 -9.25 17.57
N SER A 42 1.23 -9.23 16.66
CA SER A 42 0.57 -10.46 16.20
C SER A 42 1.36 -11.13 15.08
N TYR A 43 1.94 -12.29 15.39
CA TYR A 43 2.57 -13.17 14.39
C TYR A 43 1.60 -13.49 13.24
N ALA A 44 0.35 -13.89 13.55
CA ALA A 44 -0.63 -14.25 12.54
C ALA A 44 -0.94 -13.09 11.60
N ALA A 45 -1.10 -11.87 12.13
CA ALA A 45 -1.36 -10.69 11.32
C ALA A 45 -0.17 -10.37 10.38
N LEU A 46 1.07 -10.43 10.89
CA LEU A 46 2.26 -10.20 10.07
C LEU A 46 2.49 -11.30 9.03
N ARG A 47 2.21 -12.55 9.39
CA ARG A 47 2.24 -13.70 8.47
C ARG A 47 1.23 -13.51 7.34
N ASP A 48 0.00 -13.10 7.63
CA ASP A 48 -1.02 -12.88 6.61
C ASP A 48 -0.70 -11.65 5.74
N LEU A 49 -0.07 -10.61 6.33
CA LEU A 49 0.35 -9.39 5.64
C LEU A 49 1.46 -9.66 4.60
N LEU A 50 2.50 -10.40 5.01
CA LEU A 50 3.63 -10.78 4.15
C LEU A 50 3.29 -11.95 3.22
N GLY A 51 2.49 -12.88 3.74
CA GLY A 51 2.24 -14.19 3.16
C GLY A 51 3.35 -15.20 3.42
N GLU A 52 3.19 -16.33 2.73
CA GLU A 52 4.08 -17.48 2.74
C GLU A 52 4.55 -17.78 1.31
N ALA A 53 5.55 -18.66 1.16
CA ALA A 53 6.13 -18.99 -0.14
C ALA A 53 5.10 -19.51 -1.16
N ASN A 54 4.07 -20.22 -0.68
CA ASN A 54 2.97 -20.76 -1.49
C ASN A 54 1.75 -19.82 -1.57
N ARG A 55 1.68 -18.75 -0.76
CA ARG A 55 0.56 -17.80 -0.71
C ARG A 55 1.05 -16.39 -0.39
N LYS A 56 1.25 -15.59 -1.44
CA LYS A 56 1.70 -14.20 -1.34
C LYS A 56 0.70 -13.31 -0.58
N GLY A 57 1.18 -12.61 0.44
CA GLY A 57 0.44 -11.59 1.17
C GLY A 57 0.39 -10.27 0.40
N VAL A 58 -0.31 -9.27 0.94
CA VAL A 58 -0.45 -7.96 0.30
C VAL A 58 0.88 -7.22 0.20
N PHE A 59 1.77 -7.39 1.17
CA PHE A 59 3.09 -6.75 1.12
C PHE A 59 3.97 -7.34 0.01
N TRP A 60 3.88 -8.65 -0.20
CA TRP A 60 4.57 -9.29 -1.32
C TRP A 60 4.04 -8.78 -2.66
N ARG A 61 2.71 -8.70 -2.82
CA ARG A 61 2.10 -8.16 -4.04
C ARG A 61 2.48 -6.70 -4.30
N LEU A 62 2.57 -5.89 -3.24
CA LEU A 62 3.05 -4.51 -3.32
C LEU A 62 4.48 -4.46 -3.89
N LYS A 63 5.38 -5.28 -3.36
CA LYS A 63 6.78 -5.39 -3.84
C LYS A 63 6.84 -5.83 -5.29
N ASP A 64 6.11 -6.87 -5.67
CA ASP A 64 6.07 -7.35 -7.06
C ASP A 64 5.52 -6.28 -8.02
N THR A 65 4.47 -5.57 -7.59
CA THR A 65 3.86 -4.47 -8.35
C THR A 65 4.85 -3.31 -8.54
N ALA A 66 5.58 -2.95 -7.50
CA ALA A 66 6.64 -1.94 -7.55
C ALA A 66 7.74 -2.34 -8.53
N HIS A 67 8.22 -3.59 -8.47
CA HIS A 67 9.21 -4.09 -9.44
C HIS A 67 8.71 -3.97 -10.88
N HIS A 68 7.45 -4.34 -11.15
CA HIS A 68 6.88 -4.24 -12.50
C HIS A 68 6.71 -2.80 -12.98
N LEU A 69 6.39 -1.86 -12.10
CA LEU A 69 6.18 -0.46 -12.48
C LEU A 69 7.49 0.30 -12.65
N PHE A 70 8.47 0.04 -11.78
CA PHE A 70 9.66 0.88 -11.62
C PHE A 70 10.86 0.35 -12.39
N ARG A 71 11.01 -0.96 -12.53
CA ARG A 71 12.20 -1.56 -13.16
C ARG A 71 11.97 -1.75 -14.65
N GLN A 72 12.23 -0.70 -15.41
CA GLN A 72 12.13 -0.73 -16.86
C GLN A 72 13.43 -1.22 -17.47
N THR A 73 13.37 -1.95 -18.58
CA THR A 73 14.57 -2.40 -19.29
C THR A 73 14.73 -1.58 -20.56
N THR A 74 15.89 -0.98 -20.76
CA THR A 74 16.21 -0.17 -21.95
C THR A 74 17.67 -0.37 -22.35
N ASP A 75 17.94 -0.27 -23.65
CA ASP A 75 19.31 -0.25 -24.18
C ASP A 75 19.91 1.17 -24.14
N ASN A 76 19.06 2.20 -24.06
CA ASN A 76 19.45 3.62 -24.01
C ASN A 76 18.89 4.28 -22.75
N PRO A 77 19.60 4.22 -21.61
CA PRO A 77 19.17 4.86 -20.38
C PRO A 77 19.24 6.40 -20.47
N PRO A 78 18.28 7.14 -19.91
CA PRO A 78 18.43 8.57 -19.66
C PRO A 78 19.67 8.87 -18.80
N GLU A 79 20.27 10.06 -18.96
CA GLU A 79 21.48 10.45 -18.21
C GLU A 79 21.27 10.45 -16.69
N ASP A 80 20.06 10.78 -16.21
CA ASP A 80 19.70 10.85 -14.80
C ASP A 80 19.09 9.56 -14.23
N ALA A 81 19.02 8.49 -15.04
CA ALA A 81 18.46 7.22 -14.62
C ALA A 81 19.41 6.43 -13.73
N ILE A 82 18.84 5.77 -12.70
CA ILE A 82 19.57 4.87 -11.82
C ILE A 82 19.61 3.48 -12.45
N LEU A 83 20.83 2.92 -12.57
CA LEU A 83 21.09 1.62 -13.17
C LEU A 83 21.17 0.51 -12.12
N LEU A 84 20.20 -0.40 -12.15
CA LEU A 84 20.09 -1.50 -11.16
C LEU A 84 21.20 -2.55 -11.30
N TRP A 85 21.76 -2.74 -12.49
CA TRP A 85 22.84 -3.70 -12.72
C TRP A 85 24.12 -3.35 -11.97
N GLN A 86 24.32 -2.10 -11.56
CA GLN A 86 25.46 -1.71 -10.71
C GLN A 86 25.39 -2.38 -9.32
N TYR A 87 24.22 -2.86 -8.92
CA TYR A 87 23.96 -3.51 -7.63
C TYR A 87 23.70 -5.02 -7.74
N ALA A 88 23.56 -5.55 -8.95
CA ALA A 88 23.45 -6.98 -9.22
C ALA A 88 24.76 -7.45 -9.85
N GLY A 89 25.40 -8.49 -9.31
CA GLY A 89 26.72 -8.97 -9.77
C GLY A 89 26.81 -9.46 -11.24
N SER A 90 25.77 -9.26 -12.04
CA SER A 90 25.73 -9.51 -13.48
C SER A 90 24.66 -8.66 -14.16
N ALA A 91 24.93 -8.21 -15.39
CA ALA A 91 23.94 -7.53 -16.23
C ALA A 91 22.78 -8.48 -16.57
N SER A 92 21.55 -7.95 -16.63
CA SER A 92 20.40 -8.75 -17.07
C SER A 92 20.58 -9.15 -18.54
N PRO A 93 20.24 -10.40 -18.94
CA PRO A 93 20.26 -10.83 -20.34
C PRO A 93 19.37 -9.99 -21.27
N SER A 94 18.44 -9.21 -20.71
CA SER A 94 17.42 -8.46 -21.42
C SER A 94 17.73 -6.97 -21.63
N GLY A 95 18.90 -6.48 -21.19
CA GLY A 95 19.29 -5.05 -21.26
C GLY A 95 19.48 -4.40 -19.89
N LEU A 96 19.71 -3.08 -19.86
CA LEU A 96 19.96 -2.35 -18.61
C LEU A 96 18.63 -2.04 -17.91
N THR A 97 18.53 -2.40 -16.63
CA THR A 97 17.37 -2.03 -15.81
C THR A 97 17.56 -0.63 -15.24
N VAL A 98 16.63 0.28 -15.57
CA VAL A 98 16.63 1.69 -15.19
C VAL A 98 15.45 2.05 -14.29
N GLN A 99 15.67 3.05 -13.44
CA GLN A 99 14.66 3.70 -12.60
C GLN A 99 14.87 5.22 -12.60
N SER A 100 13.80 6.01 -12.59
CA SER A 100 13.91 7.42 -12.18
C SER A 100 14.27 7.52 -10.68
N PRO A 101 14.83 8.65 -10.20
CA PRO A 101 15.18 8.79 -8.79
C PRO A 101 14.01 8.55 -7.81
N VAL A 102 12.79 9.00 -8.16
CA VAL A 102 11.58 8.80 -7.34
C VAL A 102 11.18 7.32 -7.31
N GLU A 103 11.25 6.64 -8.46
CA GLU A 103 10.93 5.22 -8.57
C GLU A 103 11.93 4.35 -7.81
N ALA A 104 13.23 4.66 -7.89
CA ALA A 104 14.26 3.95 -7.14
C ALA A 104 14.09 4.09 -5.63
N LEU A 105 13.81 5.30 -5.14
CA LEU A 105 13.55 5.53 -3.72
C LEU A 105 12.27 4.85 -3.24
N LEU A 106 11.19 4.84 -4.05
CA LEU A 106 9.97 4.11 -3.74
C LEU A 106 10.20 2.60 -3.67
N ASP A 107 10.89 2.04 -4.65
CA ASP A 107 11.26 0.62 -4.69
C ASP A 107 12.10 0.25 -3.46
N TRP A 108 13.06 1.11 -3.09
CA TRP A 108 13.86 0.95 -1.89
C TRP A 108 13.02 1.00 -0.62
N CYS A 109 12.11 1.97 -0.45
CA CYS A 109 11.23 2.06 0.71
C CYS A 109 10.38 0.80 0.88
N ILE A 110 9.80 0.31 -0.21
CA ILE A 110 8.96 -0.90 -0.22
C ILE A 110 9.81 -2.13 0.12
N GLY A 111 10.97 -2.27 -0.50
CA GLY A 111 11.89 -3.39 -0.27
C GLY A 111 12.40 -3.42 1.18
N TYR A 112 12.88 -2.28 1.69
CA TYR A 112 13.37 -2.15 3.07
C TYR A 112 12.28 -2.50 4.07
N ALA A 113 11.10 -1.88 3.95
CA ALA A 113 9.99 -2.12 4.85
C ALA A 113 9.50 -3.57 4.80
N PHE A 114 9.53 -4.23 3.63
CA PHE A 114 9.21 -5.65 3.49
C PHE A 114 10.17 -6.54 4.30
N HIS A 115 11.48 -6.30 4.18
CA HIS A 115 12.48 -7.09 4.89
C HIS A 115 12.48 -6.83 6.41
N GLU A 116 12.32 -5.58 6.84
CA GLU A 116 12.12 -5.26 8.26
C GLU A 116 10.85 -5.94 8.81
N CYS A 117 9.75 -5.95 8.05
CA CYS A 117 8.52 -6.62 8.47
C CYS A 117 8.68 -8.15 8.55
N ALA A 118 9.48 -8.75 7.66
CA ALA A 118 9.80 -10.18 7.73
C ALA A 118 10.59 -10.55 8.99
N LYS A 119 11.53 -9.68 9.42
CA LYS A 119 12.24 -9.84 10.70
C LYS A 119 11.28 -9.69 11.88
N LEU A 120 10.46 -8.65 11.89
CA LEU A 120 9.46 -8.42 12.93
C LEU A 120 8.49 -9.60 13.09
N ARG A 121 8.12 -10.26 11.99
CA ARG A 121 7.30 -11.48 12.03
C ARG A 121 8.03 -12.61 12.76
N GLU A 122 9.32 -12.79 12.50
CA GLU A 122 10.13 -13.80 13.20
C GLU A 122 10.26 -13.47 14.69
N ASP A 123 10.52 -12.22 15.05
CA ASP A 123 10.54 -11.76 16.46
C ASP A 123 9.19 -12.03 17.15
N ALA A 124 8.08 -11.77 16.47
CA ALA A 124 6.73 -12.06 16.96
C ALA A 124 6.49 -13.58 17.15
N PHE A 125 6.98 -14.41 16.21
CA PHE A 125 6.93 -15.87 16.35
C PHE A 125 7.72 -16.33 17.57
N GLN A 126 8.95 -15.83 17.73
CA GLN A 126 9.81 -16.24 18.83
C GLN A 126 9.20 -15.92 20.18
N ARG A 127 8.58 -14.75 20.32
CA ARG A 127 7.87 -14.39 21.54
C ARG A 127 6.66 -15.29 21.82
N GLN A 128 5.86 -15.60 20.80
CA GLN A 128 4.67 -16.43 20.98
C GLN A 128 5.00 -17.89 21.32
N HIS A 129 6.11 -18.42 20.83
CA HIS A 129 6.45 -19.84 21.00
C HIS A 129 7.59 -20.08 22.01
N TYR A 130 8.70 -19.36 21.90
CA TYR A 130 9.87 -19.60 22.76
C TYR A 130 9.73 -18.92 24.13
N SER A 131 9.32 -17.65 24.22
CA SER A 131 9.15 -16.99 25.52
C SER A 131 8.10 -17.69 26.39
N ASN A 132 6.99 -18.12 25.78
CA ASN A 132 5.96 -18.90 26.48
C ASN A 132 6.50 -20.26 26.97
N ARG A 133 7.30 -20.96 26.16
CA ARG A 133 7.92 -22.22 26.56
C ARG A 133 8.95 -22.01 27.67
N LEU A 134 9.74 -20.94 27.62
CA LEU A 134 10.71 -20.60 28.66
C LEU A 134 10.00 -20.31 29.99
N ALA A 135 8.90 -19.55 29.96
CA ALA A 135 8.07 -19.29 31.14
C ALA A 135 7.41 -20.56 31.71
N GLN A 136 7.14 -21.58 30.90
CA GLN A 136 6.68 -22.89 31.37
C GLN A 136 7.80 -23.67 32.04
N LEU A 137 9.00 -23.70 31.45
CA LEU A 137 10.17 -24.36 32.04
C LEU A 137 10.52 -23.77 33.41
N ALA A 138 10.46 -22.45 33.54
CA ALA A 138 10.70 -21.72 34.78
C ALA A 138 9.80 -22.14 35.96
N ARG A 139 8.63 -22.75 35.69
CA ARG A 139 7.72 -23.26 36.73
C ARG A 139 8.14 -24.61 37.28
N THR A 140 9.16 -25.24 36.71
CA THR A 140 9.67 -26.54 37.15
C THR A 140 10.59 -26.32 38.36
N PRO A 141 10.38 -27.00 39.51
CA PRO A 141 11.19 -26.79 40.71
C PRO A 141 12.71 -27.04 40.55
N ALA A 142 13.09 -27.84 39.55
CA ALA A 142 14.49 -28.11 39.21
C ALA A 142 15.17 -26.97 38.43
N VAL A 143 14.42 -25.99 37.91
CA VAL A 143 14.96 -24.84 37.19
C VAL A 143 15.16 -23.71 38.19
N THR A 144 16.41 -23.49 38.57
CA THR A 144 16.82 -22.45 39.51
C THR A 144 16.97 -21.08 38.80
N GLY A 145 16.96 -20.00 39.58
CA GLY A 145 17.03 -18.63 39.04
C GLY A 145 18.30 -18.37 38.23
N ASP A 146 19.45 -18.89 38.66
CA ASP A 146 20.72 -18.80 37.92
C ASP A 146 20.68 -19.46 36.53
N LEU A 147 19.83 -20.47 36.32
CA LEU A 147 19.60 -21.10 35.02
C LEU A 147 18.60 -20.33 34.15
N TYR A 148 17.62 -19.67 34.77
CA TYR A 148 16.51 -19.01 34.07
C TYR A 148 16.76 -17.52 33.79
N ASP A 149 17.25 -16.77 34.78
CA ASP A 149 17.33 -15.31 34.76
C ASP A 149 18.09 -14.79 33.53
N PRO A 150 19.27 -15.35 33.14
CA PRO A 150 19.98 -14.89 31.94
C PRO A 150 19.20 -15.07 30.64
N LEU A 151 18.33 -16.09 30.57
CA LEU A 151 17.50 -16.36 29.38
C LEU A 151 16.23 -15.52 29.37
N SER A 152 15.73 -15.13 30.54
CA SER A 152 14.53 -14.31 30.68
C SER A 152 14.70 -12.91 30.08
N GLU A 153 15.92 -12.36 30.16
CA GLU A 153 16.29 -11.06 29.58
C GLU A 153 16.13 -11.00 28.06
N LEU A 154 16.30 -12.13 27.36
CA LEU A 154 16.13 -12.20 25.90
C LEU A 154 14.72 -11.77 25.47
N SER A 155 13.70 -12.07 26.27
CA SER A 155 12.32 -11.68 25.96
C SER A 155 12.10 -10.16 26.06
N LEU A 156 12.85 -9.47 26.94
CA LEU A 156 12.83 -8.01 27.03
C LEU A 156 13.54 -7.38 25.82
N GLN A 157 14.70 -7.93 25.44
CA GLN A 157 15.45 -7.48 24.27
C GLN A 157 14.64 -7.60 22.97
N THR A 158 13.90 -8.69 22.79
CA THR A 158 12.99 -8.88 21.64
C THR A 158 11.89 -7.81 21.61
N ASN A 159 11.38 -7.34 22.75
CA ASN A 159 10.36 -6.29 22.79
C ASN A 159 10.91 -4.93 22.36
N GLU A 160 12.09 -4.57 22.85
CA GLU A 160 12.76 -3.34 22.42
C GLU A 160 13.11 -3.38 20.93
N SER A 161 13.52 -4.56 20.42
CA SER A 161 13.73 -4.79 18.99
C SER A 161 12.44 -4.51 18.21
N SER A 162 11.34 -5.15 18.59
CA SER A 162 10.03 -5.00 17.95
C SER A 162 9.54 -3.55 17.92
N ALA A 163 9.73 -2.81 19.01
CA ALA A 163 9.37 -1.39 19.08
C ALA A 163 10.13 -0.56 18.03
N ARG A 164 11.46 -0.73 17.98
CA ARG A 164 12.32 -0.02 17.02
C ARG A 164 12.04 -0.42 15.58
N GLU A 165 11.74 -1.69 15.33
CA GLU A 165 11.39 -2.19 13.99
C GLU A 165 10.07 -1.59 13.50
N LEU A 166 9.01 -1.61 14.31
CA LEU A 166 7.73 -0.99 13.98
C LEU A 166 7.88 0.50 13.63
N GLN A 167 8.64 1.25 14.45
CA GLN A 167 8.91 2.67 14.20
C GLN A 167 9.65 2.89 12.88
N ARG A 168 10.71 2.09 12.60
CA ARG A 168 11.47 2.17 11.35
C ARG A 168 10.61 1.85 10.12
N ILE A 169 9.82 0.78 10.19
CA ILE A 169 8.91 0.39 9.10
C ILE A 169 7.92 1.52 8.83
N LEU A 170 7.25 2.04 9.86
CA LEU A 170 6.28 3.12 9.68
C LEU A 170 6.92 4.41 9.17
N TYR A 171 8.11 4.76 9.64
CA TYR A 171 8.86 5.92 9.16
C TYR A 171 9.15 5.80 7.65
N VAL A 172 9.69 4.66 7.22
CA VAL A 172 10.01 4.40 5.81
C VAL A 172 8.75 4.37 4.96
N LEU A 173 7.70 3.70 5.42
CA LEU A 173 6.42 3.67 4.70
C LEU A 173 5.77 5.05 4.62
N ARG A 174 5.88 5.88 5.67
CA ARG A 174 5.37 7.25 5.66
C ARG A 174 6.13 8.11 4.64
N HIS A 175 7.46 7.99 4.59
CA HIS A 175 8.25 8.68 3.57
C HIS A 175 7.90 8.20 2.15
N GLY A 176 7.68 6.89 1.98
CA GLY A 176 7.23 6.38 0.68
C GLY A 176 5.84 6.87 0.27
N LEU A 177 4.91 7.16 1.18
CA LEU A 177 3.64 7.83 0.82
C LEU A 177 3.90 9.22 0.22
N PHE A 178 4.87 9.97 0.76
CA PHE A 178 5.27 11.27 0.22
C PHE A 178 5.95 11.15 -1.15
N LEU A 179 6.74 10.11 -1.39
CA LEU A 179 7.29 9.84 -2.73
C LEU A 179 6.19 9.41 -3.70
N LEU A 180 5.19 8.67 -3.21
CA LEU A 180 4.07 8.18 -4.00
C LEU A 180 3.22 9.36 -4.51
N THR A 181 3.04 10.44 -3.74
CA THR A 181 2.35 11.63 -4.23
C THR A 181 3.08 12.24 -5.44
N ARG A 182 4.42 12.22 -5.48
CA ARG A 182 5.18 12.69 -6.65
C ARG A 182 5.06 11.75 -7.84
N TYR A 183 5.23 10.46 -7.61
CA TYR A 183 5.11 9.44 -8.66
C TYR A 183 3.76 9.51 -9.39
N LEU A 184 2.70 9.79 -8.64
CA LEU A 184 1.34 9.85 -9.16
C LEU A 184 1.00 11.11 -9.98
N GLY A 185 1.90 12.10 -10.09
CA GLY A 185 1.62 13.35 -10.81
C GLY A 185 1.23 13.15 -12.28
N GLY A 186 1.72 12.09 -12.93
CA GLY A 186 1.36 11.73 -14.30
C GLY A 186 0.09 10.87 -14.43
N GLN A 187 -0.63 10.60 -13.34
CA GLN A 187 -1.70 9.58 -13.28
C GLN A 187 -3.11 10.18 -13.17
N GLY A 188 -3.28 11.48 -13.43
CA GLY A 188 -4.54 12.20 -13.28
C GLY A 188 -5.71 11.71 -14.16
N ASN A 189 -5.44 10.95 -15.22
CA ASN A 189 -6.47 10.34 -16.07
C ASN A 189 -6.71 8.85 -15.76
N ASN A 190 -6.05 8.30 -14.73
CA ASN A 190 -6.24 6.91 -14.34
C ASN A 190 -7.58 6.73 -13.62
N ARG A 191 -8.62 6.39 -14.40
CA ARG A 191 -9.99 6.15 -13.91
C ARG A 191 -10.10 5.03 -12.88
N HIS A 192 -9.26 4.00 -12.95
CA HIS A 192 -9.24 2.92 -11.96
C HIS A 192 -8.71 3.39 -10.61
N LEU A 193 -7.65 4.21 -10.62
CA LEU A 193 -7.14 4.86 -9.42
C LEU A 193 -8.17 5.84 -8.84
N ALA A 194 -8.79 6.67 -9.70
CA ALA A 194 -9.84 7.59 -9.28
C ALA A 194 -11.00 6.86 -8.61
N ARG A 195 -11.49 5.77 -9.22
CA ARG A 195 -12.54 4.93 -8.62
C ARG A 195 -12.12 4.37 -7.27
N TRP A 196 -10.90 3.85 -7.16
CA TRP A 196 -10.42 3.29 -5.90
C TRP A 196 -10.33 4.37 -4.81
N LEU A 197 -9.74 5.54 -5.10
CA LEU A 197 -9.64 6.66 -4.16
C LEU A 197 -11.01 7.19 -3.72
N ALA A 198 -12.00 7.21 -4.62
CA ALA A 198 -13.34 7.71 -4.30
C ALA A 198 -14.19 6.70 -3.52
N VAL A 199 -14.03 5.39 -3.79
CA VAL A 199 -14.77 4.32 -3.11
C VAL A 199 -14.14 3.99 -1.74
N GLU A 200 -12.82 3.92 -1.68
CA GLU A 200 -12.04 3.66 -0.45
C GLU A 200 -11.51 4.96 0.19
N ASP A 201 -12.26 6.06 0.05
CA ASP A 201 -11.88 7.42 0.47
C ASP A 201 -11.46 7.45 1.95
N ASP A 202 -12.16 6.75 2.83
CA ASP A 202 -11.83 6.70 4.26
C ASP A 202 -10.48 6.01 4.54
N LEU A 203 -10.15 4.93 3.80
CA LEU A 203 -8.86 4.28 3.94
C LEU A 203 -7.76 5.18 3.39
N ALA A 204 -7.95 5.72 2.18
CA ALA A 204 -6.98 6.59 1.53
C ALA A 204 -6.69 7.85 2.36
N ARG A 205 -7.73 8.53 2.86
CA ARG A 205 -7.59 9.71 3.73
C ARG A 205 -6.87 9.38 5.04
N ARG A 206 -7.20 8.27 5.70
CA ARG A 206 -6.53 7.88 6.94
C ARG A 206 -5.06 7.55 6.71
N THR A 207 -4.73 6.85 5.63
CA THR A 207 -3.35 6.48 5.33
C THR A 207 -2.51 7.68 4.91
N PHE A 208 -2.97 8.48 3.95
CA PHE A 208 -2.22 9.65 3.49
C PHE A 208 -2.25 10.79 4.52
N ALA A 209 -3.32 10.92 5.30
CA ALA A 209 -3.49 11.95 6.33
C ALA A 209 -3.18 13.35 5.77
N ASP A 210 -2.23 14.08 6.35
CA ASP A 210 -1.75 15.38 5.89
C ASP A 210 -1.21 15.40 4.44
N LEU A 211 -0.87 14.25 3.87
CA LEU A 211 -0.43 14.13 2.47
C LEU A 211 -1.60 14.01 1.49
N TYR A 212 -2.84 13.78 1.95
CA TYR A 212 -3.98 13.55 1.05
C TYR A 212 -4.30 14.76 0.15
N PRO A 213 -4.27 16.02 0.65
CA PRO A 213 -4.41 17.19 -0.22
C PRO A 213 -3.30 17.27 -1.28
N ALA A 214 -2.05 16.99 -0.91
CA ALA A 214 -0.92 16.99 -1.83
C ALA A 214 -1.03 15.88 -2.89
N LEU A 215 -1.58 14.71 -2.52
CA LEU A 215 -1.92 13.63 -3.45
C LEU A 215 -2.92 14.12 -4.50
N LEU A 216 -4.04 14.71 -4.08
CA LEU A 216 -5.07 15.22 -5.00
C LEU A 216 -4.53 16.35 -5.88
N GLN A 217 -3.72 17.24 -5.32
CA GLN A 217 -3.06 18.30 -6.06
C GLN A 217 -2.11 17.74 -7.12
N SER A 218 -1.34 16.69 -6.80
CA SER A 218 -0.43 16.06 -7.76
C SER A 218 -1.20 15.38 -8.89
N LEU A 219 -2.28 14.65 -8.57
CA LEU A 219 -3.10 13.95 -9.56
C LEU A 219 -3.89 14.89 -10.47
N TYR A 220 -4.53 15.91 -9.90
CA TYR A 220 -5.57 16.68 -10.57
C TYR A 220 -5.29 18.18 -10.67
N GLY A 221 -4.17 18.65 -10.13
CA GLY A 221 -3.85 20.08 -10.04
C GLY A 221 -4.93 20.82 -9.26
N GLN A 222 -5.35 21.98 -9.80
CA GLN A 222 -6.40 22.83 -9.22
C GLN A 222 -7.82 22.26 -9.38
N ARG A 223 -7.98 21.00 -9.82
CA ARG A 223 -9.28 20.39 -10.11
C ARG A 223 -9.52 19.08 -9.35
N PRO A 224 -9.43 19.07 -8.00
CA PRO A 224 -9.60 17.85 -7.20
C PRO A 224 -10.98 17.19 -7.35
N HIS A 225 -12.00 17.96 -7.74
CA HIS A 225 -13.35 17.48 -8.05
C HIS A 225 -13.38 16.43 -9.18
N ARG A 226 -12.38 16.42 -10.08
CA ARG A 226 -12.28 15.42 -11.16
C ARG A 226 -12.22 13.99 -10.64
N LEU A 227 -11.80 13.79 -9.39
CA LEU A 227 -11.79 12.48 -8.73
C LEU A 227 -13.14 11.76 -8.87
N PHE A 228 -14.23 12.42 -8.48
CA PHE A 228 -15.55 11.79 -8.41
C PHE A 228 -16.14 11.54 -9.79
N ARG A 229 -15.92 12.45 -10.73
CA ARG A 229 -16.33 12.26 -12.12
C ARG A 229 -15.61 11.07 -12.76
N LEU A 230 -14.28 11.01 -12.68
CA LEU A 230 -13.50 9.92 -13.27
C LEU A 230 -13.83 8.56 -12.63
N ALA A 231 -14.12 8.56 -11.33
CA ALA A 231 -14.59 7.38 -10.61
C ALA A 231 -15.97 6.92 -11.10
N ALA A 232 -16.92 7.84 -11.27
CA ALA A 232 -18.25 7.57 -11.77
C ALA A 232 -18.21 7.05 -13.23
N GLU A 233 -17.45 7.70 -14.11
CA GLU A 233 -17.20 7.22 -15.48
C GLU A 233 -16.68 5.78 -15.48
N ASN A 234 -15.73 5.44 -14.60
CA ASN A 234 -15.22 4.07 -14.50
C ASN A 234 -16.26 3.05 -14.02
N LEU A 235 -17.19 3.46 -13.17
CA LEU A 235 -18.30 2.61 -12.71
C LEU A 235 -19.32 2.39 -13.84
N LEU A 236 -19.58 3.42 -14.64
CA LEU A 236 -20.45 3.32 -15.82
C LEU A 236 -19.84 2.42 -16.89
N ASP A 237 -18.55 2.59 -17.20
CA ASP A 237 -17.80 1.72 -18.11
C ASP A 237 -17.83 0.24 -17.63
N ALA A 238 -17.98 0.01 -16.32
CA ALA A 238 -18.10 -1.31 -15.71
C ALA A 238 -19.54 -1.83 -15.56
N GLY A 239 -20.54 -1.12 -16.09
CA GLY A 239 -21.96 -1.48 -15.97
C GLY A 239 -22.46 -1.44 -14.52
N ARG A 240 -22.07 -0.40 -13.77
CA ARG A 240 -22.48 -0.18 -12.36
C ARG A 240 -23.12 1.22 -12.17
N PRO A 241 -24.23 1.54 -12.86
CA PRO A 241 -24.84 2.88 -12.81
C PRO A 241 -25.35 3.28 -11.43
N ALA A 242 -25.96 2.35 -10.68
CA ALA A 242 -26.43 2.62 -9.32
C ALA A 242 -25.29 3.06 -8.37
N GLN A 243 -24.13 2.40 -8.46
CA GLN A 243 -22.96 2.77 -7.66
C GLN A 243 -22.36 4.10 -8.11
N ALA A 244 -22.36 4.39 -9.42
CA ALA A 244 -21.92 5.67 -9.95
C ALA A 244 -22.79 6.81 -9.40
N ARG A 245 -24.11 6.63 -9.42
CA ARG A 245 -25.07 7.58 -8.88
C ARG A 245 -24.89 7.80 -7.37
N GLU A 246 -24.80 6.73 -6.59
CA GLU A 246 -24.56 6.82 -5.14
C GLU A 246 -23.26 7.56 -4.82
N LEU A 247 -22.20 7.31 -5.58
CA LEU A 247 -20.93 8.03 -5.43
C LEU A 247 -21.09 9.54 -5.69
N LEU A 248 -21.77 9.91 -6.78
CA LEU A 248 -22.00 11.31 -7.15
C LEU A 248 -22.90 12.03 -6.14
N LEU A 249 -23.96 11.39 -5.65
CA LEU A 249 -24.83 11.95 -4.61
C LEU A 249 -24.06 12.22 -3.31
N ARG A 250 -23.19 11.29 -2.89
CA ARG A 250 -22.31 11.49 -1.72
C ARG A 250 -21.33 12.64 -1.93
N ALA A 251 -20.76 12.77 -3.13
CA ALA A 251 -19.86 13.87 -3.47
C ALA A 251 -20.59 15.23 -3.51
N GLN A 252 -21.82 15.26 -4.04
CA GLN A 252 -22.66 16.46 -4.05
C GLN A 252 -23.02 16.90 -2.62
N ALA A 253 -23.41 15.97 -1.75
CA ALA A 253 -23.71 16.27 -0.35
C ALA A 253 -22.51 16.85 0.42
N ARG A 254 -21.29 16.49 0.01
CA ARG A 254 -20.03 17.02 0.56
C ARG A 254 -19.53 18.29 -0.15
N GLN A 255 -20.26 18.79 -1.15
CA GLN A 255 -19.86 19.92 -2.00
C GLN A 255 -18.50 19.73 -2.70
N THR A 256 -18.16 18.48 -3.03
CA THR A 256 -16.90 18.11 -3.71
C THR A 256 -17.09 17.72 -5.17
N LEU A 257 -18.28 17.96 -5.73
CA LEU A 257 -18.64 17.65 -7.10
C LEU A 257 -18.58 18.91 -7.98
N ASP A 258 -18.07 18.78 -9.19
CA ASP A 258 -18.02 19.84 -10.21
C ASP A 258 -19.27 19.89 -11.09
N GLU A 259 -19.34 20.91 -11.95
CA GLU A 259 -20.42 21.06 -12.93
C GLU A 259 -20.53 19.85 -13.86
N GLU A 260 -19.40 19.30 -14.33
CA GLU A 260 -19.38 18.10 -15.16
C GLU A 260 -19.93 16.87 -14.41
N GLY A 261 -19.56 16.70 -13.13
CA GLY A 261 -20.08 15.64 -12.28
C GLY A 261 -21.57 15.80 -11.94
N LEU A 262 -22.05 17.03 -11.74
CA LEU A 262 -23.47 17.33 -11.56
C LEU A 262 -24.28 17.01 -12.82
N SER A 263 -23.75 17.39 -13.99
CA SER A 263 -24.36 17.06 -15.28
C SER A 263 -24.48 15.54 -15.48
N LEU A 264 -23.43 14.79 -15.11
CA LEU A 264 -23.45 13.33 -15.13
C LEU A 264 -24.49 12.75 -14.18
N LEU A 265 -24.60 13.28 -12.96
CA LEU A 265 -25.61 12.86 -11.99
C LEU A 265 -27.04 13.08 -12.52
N HIS A 266 -27.34 14.27 -13.04
CA HIS A 266 -28.66 14.57 -13.61
C HIS A 266 -29.00 13.64 -14.79
N SER A 267 -28.02 13.31 -15.63
CA SER A 267 -28.21 12.39 -16.75
C SER A 267 -28.58 10.98 -16.29
N LEU A 268 -27.98 10.50 -15.19
CA LEU A 268 -28.31 9.20 -14.60
C LEU A 268 -29.71 9.18 -13.99
N GLU A 269 -30.13 10.27 -13.35
CA GLU A 269 -31.46 10.40 -12.76
C GLU A 269 -32.57 10.47 -13.82
N ALA A 270 -32.31 11.16 -14.94
CA ALA A 270 -33.22 11.20 -16.08
C ALA A 270 -33.37 9.80 -16.73
N GLY A 271 -32.27 9.05 -16.87
CA GLY A 271 -32.29 7.68 -17.40
C GLY A 271 -33.12 6.71 -16.55
N GLU A 272 -32.98 6.75 -15.22
CA GLU A 272 -33.82 5.95 -14.31
C GLU A 272 -35.31 6.31 -14.41
N ALA A 273 -35.64 7.59 -14.58
CA ALA A 273 -37.03 8.03 -14.70
C ALA A 273 -37.70 7.51 -15.99
N LEU A 274 -36.93 7.42 -17.09
CA LEU A 274 -37.38 6.83 -18.36
C LEU A 274 -37.57 5.31 -18.27
N GLU A 275 -36.68 4.59 -17.57
CA GLU A 275 -36.82 3.13 -17.37
C GLU A 275 -37.98 2.74 -16.43
N ARG A 276 -38.39 3.65 -15.53
CA ARG A 276 -39.50 3.43 -14.58
C ARG A 276 -40.86 3.91 -15.07
N ALA A 277 -40.94 4.53 -16.25
CA ALA A 277 -42.22 4.94 -16.83
C ALA A 277 -43.00 3.68 -17.26
N PRO A 278 -44.26 3.50 -16.82
CA PRO A 278 -45.08 2.37 -17.25
C PRO A 278 -45.31 2.44 -18.77
N SER A 279 -45.16 1.29 -19.43
CA SER A 279 -45.42 1.10 -20.87
C SER A 279 -46.90 1.27 -21.21
#